data_AF-A0A955F2G2-F1
#
_entry.id   AF-A0A955F2G2-F1
#
_cell.length_a   1.000
_cell.length_b   1.000
_cell.length_c   1.000
_cell.angle_alpha   90.00
_cell.angle_beta   90.00
_cell.angle_gamma   90.00
#
_symmetry.space_group_name_H-M   'P 1'
#
loop_
_entity.id
_entity.type
_entity.pdbx_description
1 polymer ?
#
loop_
_entity_poly.entity_id
_entity_poly.type
_entity_poly.pdbx_seq_one_letter_code
_entity_poly.pdbx_strand_id
1 'polypeptide(L)'
;MNQPATSKQSGFTLVELLVAFSILLVGMTGIIAMFSAGLSLEREATLEFEAEAAIDELAPIVRSRLLALVAQGESGNVELPLEPVPGRPGLDYEVSALAMSDLGARGGYLVRVRIIPRGRGADDAIDHGFLPMRLGREFEDLVRESPTELPRDGARR
;
A
#
# COMPACT_ATOMS: atom_id res chain seq x y z
N MET A 1 0.69 83.07 16.15
CA MET A 1 0.60 82.38 17.46
C MET A 1 0.17 80.94 17.17
N ASN A 2 1.13 80.01 17.07
CA ASN A 2 0.82 78.60 16.81
C ASN A 2 0.58 77.92 18.16
N GLN A 3 -0.65 77.47 18.41
CA GLN A 3 -0.94 76.61 19.54
C GLN A 3 -0.35 75.21 19.26
N PRO A 4 0.42 74.62 20.20
CA PRO A 4 0.93 73.28 20.04
C PRO A 4 -0.25 72.30 20.07
N ALA A 5 -0.42 71.52 19.00
CA ALA A 5 -1.38 70.42 18.97
C ALA A 5 -0.94 69.37 20.01
N THR A 6 -1.69 69.26 21.10
CA THR A 6 -1.48 68.19 22.09
C THR A 6 -1.83 66.86 21.45
N SER A 7 -0.83 66.07 21.06
CA SER A 7 -1.06 64.70 20.62
C SER A 7 -1.54 63.87 21.81
N LYS A 8 -2.76 63.33 21.74
CA LYS A 8 -3.24 62.35 22.70
C LYS A 8 -2.40 61.08 22.54
N GLN A 9 -1.43 60.86 23.44
CA GLN A 9 -0.78 59.57 23.57
C GLN A 9 -1.79 58.54 24.09
N SER A 10 -2.19 57.61 23.23
CA SER A 10 -2.95 56.43 23.65
C SER A 10 -1.96 55.42 24.24
N GLY A 11 -1.96 55.27 25.56
CA GLY A 11 -1.16 54.25 26.24
C GLY A 11 -1.70 52.85 25.93
N PHE A 12 -0.81 51.91 25.61
CA PHE A 12 -1.16 50.51 25.39
C PHE A 12 -1.62 49.89 26.70
N THR A 13 -2.83 49.33 26.70
CA THR A 13 -3.43 48.76 27.91
C THR A 13 -2.95 47.33 28.14
N LEU A 14 -2.92 46.90 29.41
CA LEU A 14 -2.63 45.50 29.77
C LEU A 14 -3.64 44.54 29.13
N VAL A 15 -4.87 44.99 28.91
CA VAL A 15 -5.93 44.23 28.24
C VAL A 15 -5.56 43.97 26.76
N GLU A 16 -5.11 44.98 26.02
CA GLU A 16 -4.66 44.79 24.62
C GLU A 16 -3.50 43.81 24.52
N LEU A 17 -2.56 43.85 25.47
CA LEU A 17 -1.46 42.89 25.51
C LEU A 17 -1.96 41.45 25.73
N LEU A 18 -2.90 41.25 26.65
CA LEU A 18 -3.51 39.93 26.89
C LEU A 18 -4.27 39.41 25.67
N VAL A 19 -4.99 40.28 24.96
CA VAL A 19 -5.67 39.93 23.71
C VAL A 19 -4.65 39.54 22.64
N ALA A 20 -3.57 40.31 22.48
CA ALA A 20 -2.50 39.98 21.54
C ALA A 20 -1.85 38.63 21.84
N PHE A 21 -1.54 38.33 23.11
CA PHE A 21 -1.02 37.03 23.51
C PHE A 21 -1.99 35.88 23.25
N SER A 22 -3.29 36.10 23.46
CA SER A 22 -4.31 35.10 23.19
C SER A 22 -4.38 34.76 21.70
N ILE A 23 -4.35 35.78 20.83
CA ILE A 23 -4.32 35.59 19.38
C ILE A 23 -3.05 34.86 18.95
N LEU A 24 -1.90 35.26 19.50
CA LEU A 24 -0.62 34.61 19.22
C LEU A 24 -0.64 33.13 19.58
N LEU A 25 -1.18 32.79 20.76
CA LEU A 25 -1.25 31.41 21.24
C LEU A 25 -2.14 30.55 20.33
N VAL A 26 -3.31 31.07 19.94
CA VAL A 26 -4.19 30.40 18.97
C VAL A 26 -3.49 30.19 17.63
N GLY A 27 -2.76 31.20 17.14
CA GLY A 27 -1.97 31.10 15.91
C GLY A 27 -0.90 30.01 15.98
N MET A 28 -0.15 29.95 17.08
CA MET A 28 0.87 28.91 17.29
C MET A 28 0.28 27.50 17.35
N THR A 29 -0.86 27.32 18.05
CA THR A 29 -1.57 26.04 18.07
C THR A 29 -1.99 25.61 16.67
N GLY A 30 -2.47 26.55 15.84
CA GLY A 30 -2.82 26.28 14.45
C GLY A 30 -1.63 25.79 13.63
N ILE A 31 -0.47 26.44 13.76
CA ILE A 31 0.76 26.05 13.04
C ILE A 31 1.21 24.64 13.44
N ILE A 32 1.21 24.33 14.74
CA ILE A 32 1.61 23.00 15.25
C ILE A 32 0.66 21.92 14.72
N ALA A 33 -0.64 22.18 14.71
CA ALA A 33 -1.63 21.24 14.19
C ALA A 33 -1.41 20.97 12.69
N MET A 34 -1.20 22.02 11.88
CA MET A 34 -0.90 21.87 10.45
C MET A 34 0.40 21.09 10.22
N PHE A 35 1.44 21.35 11.01
CA PHE A 35 2.70 20.64 10.89
C PHE A 35 2.57 19.14 11.19
N SER A 36 1.83 18.79 12.26
CA SER A 36 1.57 17.37 12.59
C SER A 36 0.77 16.65 11.51
N ALA A 37 -0.19 17.33 10.87
CA ALA A 37 -0.92 16.78 9.74
C ALA A 37 0.00 16.56 8.53
N GLY A 38 0.87 17.54 8.23
CA GLY A 38 1.86 17.43 7.15
C GLY A 38 2.81 16.24 7.32
N LEU A 39 3.36 16.05 8.51
CA LEU A 39 4.22 14.89 8.81
C LEU A 39 3.49 13.55 8.65
N SER A 40 2.19 13.50 8.95
CA SER A 40 1.40 12.28 8.79
C SER A 40 1.20 11.95 7.32
N LEU A 41 0.88 12.96 6.50
CA LEU A 41 0.75 12.81 5.04
C LEU A 41 2.08 12.42 4.38
N GLU A 42 3.20 13.00 4.81
CA GLU A 42 4.54 12.66 4.28
C GLU A 42 4.91 11.20 4.56
N ARG A 43 4.63 10.71 5.77
CA ARG A 43 4.84 9.31 6.13
C ARG A 43 3.99 8.38 5.27
N GLU A 44 2.73 8.76 5.03
CA GLU A 44 1.83 7.97 4.20
C GLU A 44 2.31 7.88 2.76
N ALA A 45 2.66 9.02 2.16
CA ALA A 45 3.18 9.06 0.79
C ALA A 45 4.50 8.27 0.64
N THR A 46 5.35 8.31 1.68
CA THR A 46 6.60 7.53 1.71
C THR A 46 6.31 6.03 1.74
N LEU A 47 5.36 5.59 2.58
CA LEU A 47 4.96 4.19 2.65
C LEU A 47 4.34 3.71 1.34
N GLU A 48 3.49 4.53 0.72
CA GLU A 48 2.88 4.23 -0.59
C GLU A 48 3.95 4.08 -1.67
N PHE A 49 4.90 5.01 -1.75
CA PHE A 49 6.02 4.92 -2.67
C PHE A 49 6.89 3.67 -2.44
N GLU A 50 7.21 3.35 -1.18
CA GLU A 50 8.00 2.16 -0.85
C GLU A 50 7.27 0.87 -1.21
N ALA A 51 5.95 0.82 -1.01
CA ALA A 51 5.09 -0.31 -1.38
C ALA A 51 5.04 -0.48 -2.90
N GLU A 52 4.83 0.60 -3.66
CA GLU A 52 4.86 0.54 -5.13
C GLU A 52 6.21 0.02 -5.65
N ALA A 53 7.32 0.53 -5.11
CA ALA A 53 8.65 0.08 -5.49
C ALA A 53 8.90 -1.41 -5.16
N ALA A 54 8.20 -1.97 -4.17
CA ALA A 54 8.34 -3.38 -3.80
C ALA A 54 7.65 -4.33 -4.79
N ILE A 55 6.63 -3.89 -5.53
CA ILE A 55 5.87 -4.77 -6.43
C ILE A 55 6.77 -5.39 -7.50
N ASP A 56 7.62 -4.59 -8.13
CA ASP A 56 8.50 -5.03 -9.21
C ASP A 56 9.50 -6.08 -8.71
N GLU A 57 9.92 -5.98 -7.45
CA GLU A 57 10.81 -6.94 -6.81
C GLU A 57 10.08 -8.22 -6.38
N LEU A 58 8.80 -8.11 -5.98
CA LEU A 58 7.97 -9.24 -5.58
C LEU A 58 7.50 -10.06 -6.79
N ALA A 59 7.28 -9.44 -7.94
CA ALA A 59 6.78 -10.10 -9.14
C ALA A 59 7.53 -11.41 -9.51
N PRO A 60 8.88 -11.45 -9.59
CA PRO A 60 9.60 -12.70 -9.86
C PRO A 60 9.51 -13.74 -8.73
N ILE A 61 9.42 -13.30 -7.47
CA ILE A 61 9.30 -14.18 -6.29
C ILE A 61 7.93 -14.84 -6.27
N VAL A 62 6.87 -14.05 -6.47
CA VAL A 62 5.50 -14.56 -6.53
C VAL A 62 5.35 -15.51 -7.72
N ARG A 63 5.93 -15.17 -8.87
CA ARG A 63 5.94 -16.06 -10.04
C ARG A 63 6.59 -17.40 -9.74
N SER A 64 7.80 -17.41 -9.17
CA SER A 64 8.53 -18.66 -8.90
C SER A 64 7.78 -19.55 -7.90
N ARG A 65 7.12 -18.95 -6.91
CA ARG A 65 6.27 -19.67 -5.95
C ARG A 65 5.04 -20.27 -6.60
N LEU A 66 4.31 -19.50 -7.41
CA LEU A 66 3.14 -20.00 -8.12
C LEU A 66 3.51 -21.13 -9.09
N LEU A 67 4.65 -21.03 -9.78
CA LEU A 67 5.18 -22.13 -10.60
C LEU A 67 5.46 -23.38 -9.78
N ALA A 68 6.06 -23.23 -8.59
CA ALA A 68 6.34 -24.36 -7.71
C ALA A 68 5.07 -25.06 -7.20
N LEU A 69 4.02 -24.30 -6.87
CA LEU A 69 2.73 -24.86 -6.44
C LEU A 69 2.02 -25.60 -7.57
N VAL A 70 2.01 -25.01 -8.77
CA VAL A 70 1.50 -25.68 -9.97
C VAL A 70 2.24 -26.98 -10.25
N ALA A 71 3.58 -26.98 -10.13
CA ALA A 71 4.38 -28.18 -10.34
C ALA A 71 4.07 -29.29 -9.33
N GLN A 72 3.52 -28.95 -8.17
CA GLN A 72 3.01 -29.90 -7.17
C GLN A 72 1.58 -30.38 -7.47
N GLY A 73 0.97 -29.90 -8.56
CA GLY A 73 -0.39 -30.24 -8.97
C GLY A 73 -1.46 -29.33 -8.37
N GLU A 74 -1.08 -28.28 -7.62
CA GLU A 74 -2.03 -27.30 -7.11
C GLU A 74 -2.50 -26.39 -8.26
N SER A 75 -3.72 -26.66 -8.74
CA SER A 75 -4.39 -25.87 -9.77
C SER A 75 -5.70 -25.35 -9.20
N GLY A 76 -5.81 -24.03 -9.03
CA GLY A 76 -6.95 -23.41 -8.36
C GLY A 76 -6.61 -22.06 -7.76
N ASN A 77 -7.49 -21.52 -6.91
CA ASN A 77 -7.20 -20.30 -6.18
C ASN A 77 -6.18 -20.62 -5.07
N VAL A 78 -5.14 -19.78 -4.97
CA VAL A 78 -4.02 -19.97 -4.06
C VAL A 78 -3.88 -18.72 -3.20
N GLU A 79 -3.72 -18.91 -1.89
CA GLU A 79 -3.32 -17.86 -0.96
C GLU A 79 -1.92 -18.20 -0.45
N LEU A 80 -0.98 -17.28 -0.62
CA LEU A 80 0.35 -17.41 -0.05
C LEU A 80 0.36 -16.82 1.36
N PRO A 81 1.10 -17.42 2.30
CA PRO A 81 1.20 -16.90 3.66
C PRO A 81 1.83 -15.51 3.69
N LEU A 82 1.46 -14.73 4.71
CA LEU A 82 2.04 -13.42 4.98
C LEU A 82 3.55 -13.54 5.20
N GLU A 83 4.33 -12.76 4.47
CA GLU A 83 5.78 -12.81 4.53
C GLU A 83 6.44 -11.44 4.47
N PRO A 84 7.68 -11.28 4.97
CA PRO A 84 8.40 -10.02 4.88
C PRO A 84 8.78 -9.69 3.43
N VAL A 85 8.66 -8.42 3.06
CA VAL A 85 9.17 -7.92 1.78
C VAL A 85 10.71 -7.89 1.82
N PRO A 86 11.41 -8.55 0.88
CA PRO A 86 12.87 -8.53 0.83
C PRO A 86 13.42 -7.10 0.76
N GLY A 87 14.46 -6.82 1.56
CA GLY A 87 15.09 -5.51 1.63
C GLY A 87 14.26 -4.41 2.34
N ARG A 88 13.00 -4.67 2.71
CA ARG A 88 12.09 -3.70 3.36
C ARG A 88 11.52 -4.28 4.66
N PRO A 89 12.27 -4.23 5.78
CA PRO A 89 11.90 -4.91 7.03
C PRO A 89 10.64 -4.34 7.73
N GLY A 90 10.14 -3.20 7.27
CA GLY A 90 8.90 -2.58 7.73
C GLY A 90 7.66 -2.97 6.94
N LEU A 91 7.77 -3.83 5.93
CA LEU A 91 6.66 -4.24 5.08
C LEU A 91 6.55 -5.77 5.07
N ASP A 92 5.32 -6.25 5.17
CA ASP A 92 4.96 -7.63 4.90
C ASP A 92 4.07 -7.67 3.63
N TYR A 93 4.01 -8.79 2.93
CA TYR A 93 3.17 -8.97 1.74
C TYR A 93 2.33 -10.25 1.85
N GLU A 94 1.11 -10.16 1.33
CA GLU A 94 0.17 -11.26 1.17
C GLU A 94 -0.17 -11.37 -0.31
N VAL A 95 -0.35 -12.60 -0.80
CA VAL A 95 -0.69 -12.83 -2.21
C VAL A 95 -1.91 -13.72 -2.30
N SER A 96 -2.87 -13.28 -3.11
CA SER A 96 -4.02 -14.09 -3.52
C SER A 96 -3.96 -14.27 -5.04
N ALA A 97 -3.89 -15.50 -5.52
CA ALA A 97 -3.86 -15.82 -6.93
C ALA A 97 -5.15 -16.57 -7.32
N LEU A 98 -5.89 -16.03 -8.28
CA LEU A 98 -7.10 -16.65 -8.83
C LEU A 98 -6.76 -17.32 -10.15
N ALA A 99 -7.04 -18.62 -10.27
CA ALA A 99 -6.80 -19.35 -11.51
C ALA A 99 -7.75 -18.86 -12.61
N MET A 100 -7.20 -18.53 -13.78
CA MET A 100 -7.98 -18.19 -14.96
C MET A 100 -8.17 -19.45 -15.83
N SER A 101 -9.27 -20.16 -15.59
CA SER A 101 -9.64 -21.38 -16.34
C SER A 101 -10.00 -21.10 -17.81
N ASP A 102 -10.37 -19.87 -18.14
CA ASP A 102 -10.94 -19.49 -19.46
C ASP A 102 -9.87 -19.01 -20.48
N LEU A 103 -8.59 -18.97 -20.11
CA LEU A 103 -7.50 -18.49 -20.98
C LEU A 103 -6.92 -19.58 -21.93
N GLY A 104 -7.63 -20.69 -22.11
CA GLY A 104 -7.22 -21.81 -22.97
C GLY A 104 -6.09 -22.65 -22.36
N ALA A 105 -5.35 -23.39 -23.21
CA ALA A 105 -4.30 -24.34 -22.79
C ALA A 105 -3.06 -23.71 -22.10
N ARG A 106 -3.05 -22.37 -21.91
CA ARG A 106 -1.92 -21.59 -21.40
C ARG A 106 -2.21 -20.99 -20.03
N GLY A 107 -2.73 -21.81 -19.11
CA GLY A 107 -3.20 -21.41 -17.78
C GLY A 107 -2.47 -20.20 -17.17
N GLY A 108 -3.24 -19.25 -16.63
CA GLY A 108 -2.72 -18.04 -16.03
C GLY A 108 -3.41 -17.74 -14.70
N TYR A 109 -2.82 -16.83 -13.93
CA TYR A 109 -3.36 -16.40 -12.64
C TYR A 109 -3.62 -14.90 -12.63
N LEU A 110 -4.74 -14.48 -12.06
CA LEU A 110 -4.91 -13.10 -11.60
C LEU A 110 -4.33 -13.01 -10.20
N VAL A 111 -3.23 -12.30 -10.07
CA VAL A 111 -2.48 -12.21 -8.82
C VAL A 111 -2.76 -10.88 -8.18
N ARG A 112 -3.30 -10.90 -6.96
CA ARG A 112 -3.43 -9.74 -6.09
C ARG A 112 -2.31 -9.77 -5.07
N VAL A 113 -1.54 -8.69 -5.01
CA VAL A 113 -0.49 -8.50 -4.01
C VAL A 113 -0.95 -7.39 -3.09
N ARG A 114 -1.03 -7.69 -1.79
CA ARG A 114 -1.31 -6.71 -0.74
C ARG A 114 -0.03 -6.50 0.05
N ILE A 115 0.35 -5.24 0.24
CA ILE A 115 1.51 -4.86 1.04
C ILE A 115 1.01 -4.26 2.34
N ILE A 116 1.45 -4.80 3.46
CA ILE A 116 0.97 -4.47 4.81
C ILE A 116 2.13 -3.86 5.58
N PRO A 117 2.08 -2.57 5.94
CA PRO A 117 3.09 -1.97 6.80
C PRO A 117 3.09 -2.63 8.17
N ARG A 118 4.25 -3.08 8.63
CA ARG A 118 4.38 -3.79 9.90
C ARG A 118 4.06 -2.87 11.07
N GLY A 119 3.19 -3.33 11.96
CA GLY A 119 2.70 -2.55 13.10
C GLY A 119 1.49 -1.67 12.78
N ARG A 120 1.08 -1.63 11.50
CA ARG A 120 -0.25 -1.19 11.10
C ARG A 120 -1.15 -2.41 10.88
N GLY A 121 -2.45 -2.26 11.10
CA GLY A 121 -3.39 -3.38 10.98
C GLY A 121 -3.54 -3.84 9.52
N ALA A 122 -4.24 -4.94 9.30
CA ALA A 122 -4.58 -5.40 7.95
C ALA A 122 -5.49 -4.41 7.17
N ASP A 123 -6.12 -3.47 7.89
CA ASP A 123 -6.96 -2.41 7.34
C ASP A 123 -6.13 -1.32 6.62
N ASP A 124 -4.85 -1.18 6.94
CA ASP A 124 -3.92 -0.23 6.32
C ASP A 124 -3.13 -0.88 5.15
N ALA A 125 -3.62 -2.01 4.64
CA ALA A 125 -2.97 -2.70 3.54
C ALA A 125 -3.11 -1.90 2.23
N ILE A 126 -1.98 -1.71 1.57
CA ILE A 126 -1.93 -1.12 0.23
C ILE A 126 -2.20 -2.24 -0.77
N ASP A 127 -3.33 -2.13 -1.46
CA ASP A 127 -3.82 -3.14 -2.40
C ASP A 127 -3.61 -2.68 -3.84
N HIS A 128 -2.81 -3.44 -4.59
CA HIS A 128 -2.51 -3.14 -5.99
C HIS A 128 -3.48 -3.81 -6.97
N GLY A 129 -4.56 -4.41 -6.47
CA GLY A 129 -5.57 -5.08 -7.28
C GLY A 129 -5.03 -6.33 -7.97
N PHE A 130 -5.77 -6.83 -8.95
CA PHE A 130 -5.39 -8.04 -9.67
C PHE A 130 -4.54 -7.74 -10.90
N LEU A 131 -3.32 -8.25 -10.91
CA LEU A 131 -2.39 -8.21 -12.02
C LEU A 131 -2.41 -9.54 -12.77
N PRO A 132 -2.56 -9.55 -14.11
CA PRO A 132 -2.52 -10.79 -14.88
C PRO A 132 -1.07 -11.32 -14.92
N MET A 133 -0.85 -12.49 -14.32
CA MET A 133 0.43 -13.18 -14.37
C MET A 133 0.34 -14.40 -15.29
N ARG A 134 1.10 -14.36 -16.38
CA ARG A 134 1.28 -15.51 -17.26
C ARG A 134 2.45 -16.35 -16.77
N LEU A 135 2.16 -17.61 -16.46
CA LEU A 135 3.19 -18.63 -16.29
C LEU A 135 3.71 -18.95 -17.70
N GLY A 136 4.99 -18.73 -17.95
CA GLY A 136 5.57 -18.78 -19.30
C GLY A 136 5.60 -20.19 -19.90
N ARG A 137 6.45 -20.40 -20.92
CA ARG A 137 6.64 -21.73 -21.56
C ARG A 137 7.04 -22.84 -20.58
N GLU A 138 7.66 -22.46 -19.46
CA GLU A 138 7.99 -23.39 -18.36
C GLU A 138 6.77 -24.15 -17.85
N PHE A 139 5.59 -23.54 -17.86
CA PHE A 139 4.32 -24.21 -17.56
C PHE A 139 3.92 -25.20 -18.65
N GLU A 140 4.11 -24.85 -19.92
CA GLU A 140 3.81 -25.74 -21.06
C GLU A 140 4.67 -27.01 -20.99
N ASP A 141 5.95 -26.88 -20.63
CA ASP A 141 6.85 -28.03 -20.48
C ASP A 141 6.49 -28.90 -19.27
N LEU A 142 6.18 -28.29 -18.12
CA LEU A 142 5.73 -29.00 -16.91
C LEU A 142 4.42 -29.77 -17.10
N VAL A 143 3.42 -29.16 -17.74
CA VAL A 143 2.14 -29.82 -18.06
C VAL A 143 2.33 -30.94 -19.09
N ARG A 144 3.28 -30.79 -20.01
CA ARG A 144 3.58 -31.82 -21.02
C ARG A 144 4.30 -33.03 -20.42
N GLU A 145 5.18 -32.80 -19.45
CA GLU A 145 5.93 -33.86 -18.76
C GLU A 145 5.13 -34.56 -17.65
N SER A 146 4.17 -33.86 -17.03
CA SER A 146 3.24 -34.44 -16.05
C SER A 146 1.80 -34.46 -16.60
N PRO A 147 1.43 -35.41 -17.46
CA PRO A 147 0.04 -35.65 -17.85
C PRO A 147 -0.69 -36.36 -16.71
N THR A 148 -0.61 -35.83 -15.50
CA THR A 148 -1.48 -36.27 -14.41
C THR A 148 -2.83 -35.65 -14.68
N GLU A 149 -3.83 -36.51 -14.93
CA GLU A 149 -5.20 -36.14 -15.26
C GLU A 149 -5.69 -35.00 -14.37
N LEU A 150 -5.77 -33.79 -14.94
CA LEU A 150 -6.53 -32.69 -14.34
C LEU A 150 -7.92 -33.25 -14.02
N PRO A 151 -8.36 -33.21 -12.74
CA PRO A 151 -9.69 -33.66 -12.40
C PRO A 151 -10.68 -32.86 -13.25
N ARG A 152 -11.36 -33.57 -14.16
CA ARG A 152 -12.46 -33.03 -14.95
C ARG A 152 -13.63 -32.79 -14.01
N ASP A 153 -13.52 -31.75 -13.19
CA ASP A 153 -14.60 -31.38 -12.30
C ASP A 153 -15.69 -30.65 -13.10
N GLY A 154 -16.93 -31.10 -12.95
CA GLY A 154 -18.10 -30.27 -13.20
C GLY A 154 -18.81 -30.34 -14.56
N ALA A 155 -18.78 -31.45 -15.29
CA ALA A 155 -19.82 -31.70 -16.30
C ALA A 155 -21.07 -32.33 -15.65
N ARG A 156 -22.10 -31.50 -15.42
CA ARG A 156 -23.53 -31.86 -15.24
C ARG A 156 -23.92 -32.54 -13.90
N ARG A 157 -24.67 -31.82 -13.08
CA ARG A 157 -26.16 -31.91 -12.98
C ARG A 157 -26.73 -30.80 -12.13
#